data_AF-A0A7V6NKX8-F1
#
_entry.id   AF-A0A7V6NKX8-F1
#
_cell.length_a   1.000
_cell.length_b   1.000
_cell.length_c   1.000
_cell.angle_alpha   90.00
_cell.angle_beta   90.00
_cell.angle_gamma   90.00
#
_symmetry.space_group_name_H-M   'P 1'
#
loop_
_entity.id
_entity.type
_entity.pdbx_description
1 polymer ?
#
loop_
_entity_poly.entity_id
_entity_poly.type
_entity_poly.pdbx_seq_one_letter_code
_entity_poly.pdbx_strand_id
1 'polypeptide(L)'
;MEEIEDKGEILFLLMGVDDMEGRGGIKAIKKMEKDENGYKKTGLRSDTMILCKFSYETGEITMLSIPRDTRVNIRGRSSKEKINHAHSYGGPLLSVKTVRDFLGVDLEYYVTVDYEAVREIVNAIGGVYLDVPQRMKYTDPAAKPPLVIDLYPGPQTLDG
;
A
#
# COMPACT_ATOMS: atom_id res chain seq x y z
N MET A 1 -13.76 -4.67 23.32
CA MET A 1 -14.17 -4.00 22.08
C MET A 1 -13.97 -2.54 22.39
N GLU A 2 -12.82 -1.98 22.02
CA GLU A 2 -12.52 -0.56 22.24
C GLU A 2 -13.50 0.23 21.38
N GLU A 3 -14.27 1.11 22.01
CA GLU A 3 -15.14 2.04 21.31
C GLU A 3 -14.27 2.88 20.37
N ILE A 4 -14.61 2.87 19.08
CA ILE A 4 -14.03 3.82 18.13
C ILE A 4 -14.56 5.18 18.58
N GLU A 5 -13.72 5.97 19.23
CA GLU A 5 -14.05 7.34 19.61
C GLU A 5 -14.45 8.08 18.32
N ASP A 6 -15.71 8.53 18.25
CA ASP A 6 -16.30 9.09 17.04
C ASP A 6 -15.69 10.47 16.75
N LYS A 7 -14.50 10.48 16.13
CA LYS A 7 -13.75 11.69 15.79
C LYS A 7 -14.31 12.42 14.56
N GLY A 8 -15.45 12.00 14.01
CA GLY A 8 -16.03 12.59 12.79
C GLY A 8 -15.18 12.36 11.52
N GLU A 9 -14.02 11.72 11.64
CA GLU A 9 -13.15 11.33 10.54
C GLU A 9 -12.40 10.02 10.85
N ILE A 10 -12.00 9.31 9.79
CA ILE A 10 -11.12 8.15 9.87
C ILE A 10 -9.86 8.39 9.04
N LEU A 11 -8.71 8.12 9.65
CA LEU A 11 -7.41 8.15 9.02
C LEU A 11 -6.85 6.73 8.91
N PHE A 12 -6.49 6.30 7.71
CA PHE A 12 -5.91 4.99 7.48
C PHE A 12 -4.79 5.03 6.43
N LEU A 13 -3.83 4.13 6.57
CA LEU A 13 -2.73 3.99 5.63
C LEU A 13 -3.02 2.85 4.65
N LEU A 14 -3.21 3.18 3.38
CA LEU A 14 -3.27 2.20 2.29
C LEU A 14 -1.84 1.86 1.86
N MET A 15 -1.50 0.56 1.84
CA MET A 15 -0.18 0.06 1.48
C MET A 15 -0.29 -0.98 0.36
N GLY A 16 0.36 -0.72 -0.76
CA GLY A 16 0.60 -1.72 -1.80
C GLY A 16 1.84 -2.54 -1.43
N VAL A 17 1.68 -3.86 -1.33
CA VAL A 17 2.78 -4.81 -1.12
C VAL A 17 3.01 -5.61 -2.38
N ASP A 18 4.26 -5.66 -2.84
CA ASP A 18 4.65 -6.49 -3.98
C ASP A 18 4.84 -7.94 -3.53
N ASP A 19 4.02 -8.83 -4.10
CA ASP A 19 4.16 -10.29 -4.00
C ASP A 19 4.06 -10.93 -5.38
N MET A 20 5.14 -10.88 -6.15
CA MET A 20 5.22 -11.52 -7.48
C MET A 20 5.28 -13.06 -7.45
N GLU A 21 5.36 -13.75 -6.30
CA GLU A 21 5.56 -15.20 -6.27
C GLU A 21 4.42 -16.00 -5.61
N GLY A 22 3.30 -15.37 -5.22
CA GLY A 22 2.23 -16.04 -4.48
C GLY A 22 2.73 -16.68 -3.17
N ARG A 23 3.89 -16.22 -2.68
CA ARG A 23 4.56 -16.74 -1.50
C ARG A 23 4.29 -15.87 -0.28
N GLY A 24 3.74 -14.67 -0.41
CA GLY A 24 3.54 -13.87 0.79
C GLY A 24 3.05 -12.43 0.77
N GLY A 25 2.03 -12.12 -0.02
CA GLY A 25 1.06 -11.07 0.31
C GLY A 25 0.38 -11.41 1.64
N ILE A 26 -0.51 -10.55 2.15
CA ILE A 26 -1.22 -10.59 3.47
C ILE A 26 -1.30 -11.98 4.14
N LYS A 27 -1.61 -13.04 3.38
CA LYS A 27 -1.54 -14.47 3.78
C LYS A 27 -0.22 -14.92 4.44
N ALA A 28 0.97 -14.59 3.94
CA ALA A 28 2.23 -14.95 4.63
C ALA A 28 2.50 -14.06 5.84
N ILE A 29 2.22 -12.76 5.75
CA ILE A 29 2.27 -11.87 6.93
C ILE A 29 1.37 -12.44 8.03
N LYS A 30 0.19 -12.99 7.70
CA LYS A 30 -0.70 -13.64 8.69
C LYS A 30 -0.05 -14.87 9.33
N LYS A 31 0.73 -15.65 8.59
CA LYS A 31 1.43 -16.87 9.04
C LYS A 31 2.78 -16.63 9.75
N MET A 32 3.41 -15.47 9.58
CA MET A 32 4.70 -15.15 10.20
C MET A 32 4.58 -14.97 11.73
N GLU A 33 5.58 -15.44 12.46
CA GLU A 33 5.69 -15.23 13.91
C GLU A 33 6.02 -13.77 14.24
N LYS A 34 5.52 -13.31 15.39
CA LYS A 34 5.80 -11.98 15.91
C LYS A 34 7.10 -12.02 16.70
N ASP A 35 7.91 -10.97 16.58
CA ASP A 35 9.05 -10.76 17.47
C ASP A 35 8.61 -10.27 18.87
N GLU A 36 9.57 -10.08 19.76
CA GLU A 36 9.39 -9.57 21.13
C GLU A 36 8.66 -8.21 21.20
N ASN A 37 8.68 -7.43 20.11
CA ASN A 37 8.02 -6.13 19.99
C ASN A 37 6.68 -6.22 19.24
N GLY A 38 6.23 -7.43 18.91
CA GLY A 38 4.98 -7.69 18.18
C GLY A 38 5.07 -7.49 16.66
N TYR A 39 6.27 -7.26 16.11
CA TYR A 39 6.47 -7.02 14.68
C TYR A 39 6.69 -8.32 13.90
N LYS A 40 6.32 -8.30 12.62
CA LYS A 40 6.57 -9.42 11.70
C LYS A 40 7.61 -8.99 10.68
N LYS A 41 8.80 -9.59 10.73
CA LYS A 41 9.86 -9.36 9.75
C LYS A 41 9.47 -10.02 8.44
N THR A 42 9.02 -9.23 7.48
CA THR A 42 8.52 -9.76 6.20
C THR A 42 9.63 -9.93 5.18
N GLY A 43 10.68 -9.09 5.22
CA GLY A 43 11.65 -8.99 4.13
C GLY A 43 11.10 -8.34 2.86
N LEU A 44 9.78 -8.09 2.81
CA LEU A 44 9.06 -7.46 1.71
C LEU A 44 9.04 -5.94 1.90
N ARG A 45 9.06 -5.18 0.81
CA ARG A 45 8.97 -3.72 0.85
C ARG A 45 7.55 -3.30 0.47
N SER A 46 7.09 -2.19 1.05
CA SER A 46 5.90 -1.52 0.55
C SER A 46 6.28 -0.69 -0.67
N ASP A 47 5.60 -0.93 -1.78
CA ASP A 47 5.84 -0.21 -3.03
C ASP A 47 5.02 1.06 -3.11
N THR A 48 3.83 1.05 -2.51
CA THR A 48 2.90 2.18 -2.48
C THR A 48 2.47 2.44 -1.04
N MET A 49 2.48 3.70 -0.61
CA MET A 49 1.92 4.15 0.66
C MET A 49 1.10 5.40 0.43
N ILE A 50 -0.20 5.33 0.70
CA ILE A 50 -1.14 6.44 0.56
C ILE A 50 -1.83 6.63 1.90
N LEU A 51 -1.67 7.80 2.50
CA LEU A 51 -2.45 8.19 3.67
C LEU A 51 -3.82 8.67 3.19
N CYS A 52 -4.88 8.02 3.68
CA CYS A 52 -6.25 8.32 3.31
C CYS A 52 -6.98 8.87 4.53
N LYS A 53 -7.68 9.99 4.34
CA LYS A 53 -8.59 10.58 5.31
C LYS A 53 -9.99 10.59 4.74
N PHE A 54 -10.97 10.13 5.51
CA PHE A 54 -12.38 10.24 5.17
C PHE A 54 -13.11 11.01 6.27
N SER A 55 -13.81 12.08 5.90
CA SER A 55 -14.63 12.87 6.81
C SER A 55 -16.08 12.39 6.75
N TYR A 56 -16.60 11.90 7.87
CA TYR A 56 -18.00 11.43 7.95
C TYR A 56 -19.00 12.58 7.85
N GLU A 57 -18.61 13.79 8.26
CA GLU A 57 -19.46 14.98 8.21
C GLU A 57 -19.66 15.51 6.78
N THR A 58 -18.59 15.52 5.98
CA THR A 58 -18.59 16.11 4.63
C THR A 58 -18.70 15.07 3.51
N GLY A 59 -18.36 13.81 3.80
CA GLY A 59 -18.21 12.75 2.79
C GLY A 59 -16.94 12.88 1.93
N GLU A 60 -16.04 13.82 2.25
CA GLU A 60 -14.81 14.05 1.48
C GLU A 60 -13.74 12.99 1.77
N ILE A 61 -13.06 12.55 0.71
CA ILE A 61 -11.88 11.69 0.79
C ILE A 61 -10.65 12.51 0.38
N THR A 62 -9.68 12.62 1.28
CA THR A 62 -8.36 13.20 0.99
C THR A 62 -7.31 12.10 0.96
N MET A 63 -6.47 12.11 -0.08
CA MET A 63 -5.38 11.15 -0.24
C MET A 63 -4.05 11.86 -0.37
N LEU A 64 -3.05 11.41 0.39
CA LEU A 64 -1.66 11.86 0.31
C LEU A 64 -0.76 10.68 -0.01
N SER A 65 -0.17 10.70 -1.21
CA SER A 65 0.85 9.72 -1.59
C SER A 65 2.17 10.04 -0.86
N ILE A 66 2.73 9.04 -0.18
CA ILE A 66 4.01 9.14 0.52
C ILE A 66 5.08 8.45 -0.35
N PRO A 67 6.05 9.19 -0.91
CA PRO A 67 7.09 8.61 -1.75
C PRO A 67 7.91 7.56 -0.98
N ARG A 68 8.11 6.38 -1.57
CA ARG A 68 8.81 5.23 -0.95
C ARG A 68 10.21 5.55 -0.40
N ASP A 69 10.90 6.50 -1.05
CA ASP A 69 12.28 6.88 -0.74
C ASP A 69 12.38 8.05 0.24
N THR A 70 11.26 8.47 0.83
CA THR A 70 11.22 9.52 1.87
C THR A 70 12.12 9.12 3.04
N ARG A 71 13.05 10.00 3.44
CA ARG A 71 14.00 9.73 4.52
C ARG A 71 13.40 10.06 5.88
N VAL A 72 13.17 9.03 6.69
CA VAL A 72 12.49 9.13 7.99
C VAL A 72 13.27 8.43 9.08
N ASN A 73 12.95 8.75 10.33
CA ASN A 73 13.43 7.98 11.47
C ASN A 73 12.51 6.76 11.64
N ILE A 74 13.10 5.57 11.68
CA ILE A 74 12.36 4.32 11.90
C ILE A 74 12.72 3.82 13.29
N ARG A 75 11.72 3.50 14.13
CA ARG A 75 11.94 2.98 15.48
C ARG A 75 12.83 1.73 15.44
N GLY A 76 13.81 1.67 16.32
CA GLY A 76 14.80 0.57 16.36
C GLY A 76 15.94 0.71 15.35
N ARG A 77 16.05 1.84 14.63
CA ARG A 77 17.16 2.15 13.73
C ARG A 77 17.94 3.36 14.22
N SER A 78 19.26 3.34 14.02
CA SER A 78 20.18 4.38 14.48
C SER A 78 20.30 5.57 13.53
N SER A 79 19.82 5.45 12.29
CA SER A 79 19.94 6.48 11.26
C SER A 79 18.68 6.62 10.42
N LYS A 80 18.57 7.74 9.69
CA LYS A 80 17.47 7.98 8.75
C LYS A 80 17.54 7.03 7.56
N GLU A 81 16.47 6.31 7.33
CA GLU A 81 16.31 5.35 6.26
C GLU A 81 15.11 5.68 5.37
N LYS A 82 15.00 4.98 4.24
CA LYS A 82 13.84 5.10 3.35
C LYS A 82 12.61 4.53 4.03
N ILE A 83 11.50 5.24 3.96
CA ILE A 83 10.27 4.89 4.68
C ILE A 83 9.75 3.49 4.33
N ASN A 84 9.93 3.03 3.09
CA ASN A 84 9.56 1.67 2.68
C ASN A 84 10.33 0.55 3.41
N HIS A 85 11.50 0.85 3.99
CA HIS A 85 12.24 -0.12 4.79
C HIS A 85 11.50 -0.48 6.09
N ALA A 86 10.62 0.39 6.60
CA ALA A 86 9.81 0.10 7.79
C ALA A 86 8.98 -1.17 7.61
N HIS A 87 8.43 -1.38 6.40
CA HIS A 87 7.68 -2.58 6.07
C HIS A 87 8.55 -3.83 6.08
N SER A 88 9.77 -3.75 5.54
CA SER A 88 10.70 -4.88 5.55
C SER A 88 11.15 -5.25 6.96
N TYR A 89 11.35 -4.26 7.83
CA TYR A 89 11.84 -4.47 9.19
C TYR A 89 10.80 -4.94 10.18
N GLY A 90 9.55 -4.49 10.06
CA GLY A 90 8.52 -4.82 11.04
C GLY A 90 7.12 -4.93 10.47
N GLY A 91 7.01 -5.04 9.16
CA GLY A 91 5.76 -5.24 8.47
C GLY A 91 4.83 -4.01 8.54
N PRO A 92 3.51 -4.24 8.42
CA PRO A 92 2.51 -3.19 8.42
C PRO A 92 2.55 -2.32 9.68
N LEU A 93 2.74 -2.94 10.84
CA LEU A 93 2.70 -2.25 12.13
C LEU A 93 3.84 -1.24 12.30
N LEU A 94 5.05 -1.60 11.90
CA LEU A 94 6.17 -0.66 11.94
C LEU A 94 6.02 0.44 10.88
N SER A 95 5.44 0.12 9.73
CA SER A 95 5.12 1.10 8.68
C SER A 95 4.15 2.17 9.19
N VAL A 96 3.04 1.76 9.81
CA VAL A 96 2.06 2.66 10.44
C VAL A 96 2.72 3.55 11.48
N LYS A 97 3.47 2.96 12.43
CA LYS A 97 4.18 3.74 13.46
C LYS A 97 5.16 4.75 12.85
N THR A 98 5.86 4.36 11.78
CA THR A 98 6.82 5.24 11.09
C THR A 98 6.12 6.41 10.41
N VAL A 99 5.01 6.17 9.70
CA VAL A 99 4.22 7.24 9.07
C VAL A 99 3.62 8.16 10.14
N ARG A 100 3.08 7.57 11.21
CA ARG A 100 2.54 8.27 12.36
C ARG A 100 3.56 9.23 12.98
N ASP A 101 4.76 8.74 13.27
CA ASP A 101 5.83 9.55 13.86
C ASP A 101 6.37 10.60 12.87
N PHE A 102 6.40 10.29 11.57
CA PHE A 102 6.89 11.19 10.53
C PHE A 102 5.95 12.38 10.29
N LEU A 103 4.65 12.13 10.23
CA LEU A 103 3.64 13.15 9.93
C LEU A 103 3.04 13.77 11.20
N GLY A 104 3.27 13.18 12.37
CA GLY A 104 2.72 13.66 13.65
C GLY A 104 1.20 13.56 13.74
N VAL A 105 0.60 12.60 13.02
CA VAL A 105 -0.86 12.37 12.94
C VAL A 105 -1.26 11.19 13.81
N ASP A 106 -2.53 11.13 14.20
CA ASP A 106 -3.08 9.95 14.88
C ASP A 106 -3.51 8.90 13.85
N LEU A 107 -2.68 7.88 13.66
CA LEU A 107 -2.85 6.85 12.64
C LEU A 107 -2.84 5.47 13.29
N GLU A 108 -3.99 4.82 13.30
CA GLU A 108 -4.20 3.51 13.91
C GLU A 108 -4.55 2.43 12.87
N TYR A 109 -5.27 2.83 11.82
CA TYR A 109 -5.77 1.92 10.81
C TYR A 109 -4.83 1.81 9.61
N TYR A 110 -4.80 0.63 9.01
CA TYR A 110 -4.12 0.40 7.74
C TYR A 110 -4.84 -0.65 6.93
N VAL A 111 -4.68 -0.55 5.62
CA VAL A 111 -5.12 -1.53 4.65
C VAL A 111 -3.91 -1.91 3.82
N THR A 112 -3.59 -3.20 3.79
CA THR A 112 -2.61 -3.74 2.83
C THR A 112 -3.35 -4.31 1.64
N VAL A 113 -2.86 -4.05 0.43
CA VAL A 113 -3.36 -4.64 -0.81
C VAL A 113 -2.20 -5.24 -1.59
N ASP A 114 -2.42 -6.40 -2.19
CA ASP A 114 -1.51 -6.99 -3.18
C ASP A 114 -2.05 -6.79 -4.60
N TYR A 115 -1.22 -7.05 -5.61
CA TYR A 115 -1.59 -6.84 -7.01
C TYR A 115 -2.80 -7.70 -7.44
N GLU A 116 -2.92 -8.92 -6.94
CA GLU A 116 -4.04 -9.81 -7.26
C GLU A 116 -5.36 -9.23 -6.72
N ALA A 117 -5.37 -8.69 -5.49
CA ALA A 117 -6.55 -8.04 -4.93
C ALA A 117 -6.98 -6.83 -5.76
N VAL A 118 -6.04 -6.01 -6.24
CA VAL A 118 -6.35 -4.88 -7.12
C VAL A 118 -6.98 -5.38 -8.42
N ARG A 119 -6.39 -6.41 -9.03
CA ARG A 119 -6.90 -7.04 -10.25
C ARG A 119 -8.32 -7.57 -10.09
N GLU A 120 -8.58 -8.33 -9.03
CA GLU A 120 -9.91 -8.87 -8.75
C GLU A 120 -10.95 -7.75 -8.56
N ILE A 121 -10.60 -6.68 -7.84
CA ILE A 121 -11.49 -5.54 -7.61
C ILE A 121 -11.81 -4.83 -8.93
N VAL A 122 -10.80 -4.53 -9.75
CA VAL A 122 -10.99 -3.86 -11.06
C VAL A 122 -11.87 -4.70 -11.97
N ASN A 123 -11.64 -6.01 -12.03
CA ASN A 123 -12.46 -6.92 -12.83
C ASN A 123 -13.90 -7.01 -12.30
N ALA A 124 -14.09 -7.01 -10.98
CA ALA A 124 -15.41 -7.08 -10.36
C ALA A 124 -16.26 -5.82 -10.60
N ILE A 125 -15.65 -4.65 -10.70
CA ILE A 125 -16.35 -3.38 -11.02
C ILE A 125 -16.56 -3.16 -12.52
N GLY A 126 -16.13 -4.10 -13.37
CA GLY A 126 -16.27 -4.00 -14.83
C GLY A 126 -15.17 -3.19 -15.54
N GLY A 127 -14.03 -3.01 -14.87
CA GLY A 127 -12.87 -2.29 -15.38
C GLY A 127 -12.86 -0.80 -15.02
N VAL A 128 -11.76 -0.12 -15.34
CA VAL A 128 -11.56 1.32 -15.12
C VAL A 128 -11.45 2.04 -16.45
N TYR A 129 -12.33 3.02 -16.68
CA TYR A 129 -12.26 3.87 -17.86
C TYR A 129 -11.07 4.84 -17.76
N LEU A 130 -10.23 4.86 -18.79
CA LEU A 130 -9.08 5.75 -18.91
C LEU A 130 -8.97 6.31 -20.33
N ASP A 131 -8.72 7.61 -20.44
CA ASP A 131 -8.29 8.22 -21.70
C ASP A 131 -6.76 8.18 -21.76
N VAL A 132 -6.23 7.24 -22.55
CA VAL A 132 -4.79 7.00 -22.61
C VAL A 132 -4.12 8.06 -23.50
N PRO A 133 -3.18 8.86 -22.97
CA PRO A 133 -2.68 10.03 -23.70
C PRO A 133 -1.79 9.69 -24.89
N GLN A 134 -1.15 8.51 -24.88
CA GLN A 134 -0.25 8.06 -25.93
C GLN A 134 -0.12 6.53 -25.90
N ARG A 135 0.40 5.94 -26.97
CA ARG A 135 0.57 4.49 -27.05
C ARG A 135 1.52 4.01 -25.96
N MET A 136 1.07 3.07 -25.14
CA MET A 136 1.88 2.45 -24.09
C MET A 136 2.12 0.99 -24.47
N LYS A 137 3.34 0.69 -24.94
CA LYS A 137 3.75 -0.68 -25.23
C LYS A 137 4.96 -1.03 -24.37
N TYR A 138 4.77 -1.99 -23.46
CA TYR A 138 5.80 -2.46 -22.55
C TYR A 138 5.69 -3.98 -22.41
N THR A 139 6.84 -4.65 -22.37
CA THR A 139 6.89 -6.09 -22.15
C THR A 139 8.05 -6.36 -21.22
N ASP A 140 7.76 -6.94 -20.06
CA ASP A 140 8.75 -7.42 -19.12
C ASP A 140 8.67 -8.95 -19.02
N PRO A 141 9.59 -9.67 -19.70
CA PRO A 141 9.65 -11.12 -19.61
C PRO A 141 10.27 -11.63 -18.30
N ALA A 142 10.87 -10.76 -17.48
CA ALA A 142 11.43 -11.13 -16.18
C ALA A 142 10.35 -11.18 -15.09
N ALA A 143 9.23 -10.47 -15.27
CA ALA A 143 8.06 -10.58 -14.42
C ALA A 143 7.43 -11.97 -14.51
N LYS A 144 6.81 -12.44 -13.42
CA LYS A 144 6.11 -13.72 -13.36
C LYS A 144 4.68 -13.49 -12.87
N PRO A 145 3.66 -13.71 -13.72
CA PRO A 145 3.74 -13.99 -15.17
C PRO A 145 4.35 -12.81 -15.96
N PRO A 146 4.79 -13.03 -17.22
CA PRO A 146 5.32 -11.96 -18.06
C PRO A 146 4.34 -10.79 -18.15
N LEU A 147 4.81 -9.59 -17.82
CA LEU A 147 3.98 -8.38 -17.88
C LEU A 147 3.95 -7.89 -19.32
N VAL A 148 2.76 -7.80 -19.91
CA VAL A 148 2.54 -7.26 -21.25
C VAL A 148 1.53 -6.14 -21.17
N ILE A 149 1.94 -4.93 -21.56
CA ILE A 149 1.09 -3.75 -21.68
C ILE A 149 1.12 -3.35 -23.16
N ASP A 150 -0.03 -3.29 -23.82
CA ASP A 150 -0.18 -2.74 -25.18
C ASP A 150 -1.49 -1.94 -25.25
N LEU A 151 -1.43 -0.69 -24.79
CA LEU A 151 -2.55 0.24 -24.77
C LEU A 151 -2.44 1.24 -25.92
N TYR A 152 -3.55 1.47 -26.61
CA TYR A 152 -3.64 2.48 -27.67
C TYR A 152 -4.05 3.84 -27.11
N PRO A 153 -3.68 4.95 -27.75
CA PRO A 153 -4.18 6.26 -27.36
C PRO A 153 -5.71 6.34 -27.45
N GLY A 154 -6.30 7.12 -26.56
CA GLY A 154 -7.72 7.42 -26.51
C GLY A 154 -8.50 6.69 -25.40
N PRO A 155 -9.83 6.92 -25.37
CA PRO A 155 -10.75 6.27 -24.44
C PRO A 155 -10.74 4.74 -24.52
N GLN A 156 -10.48 4.08 -23.41
CA GLN A 156 -10.67 2.63 -23.27
C GLN A 156 -10.94 2.22 -21.83
N THR A 157 -11.58 1.07 -21.64
CA THR A 157 -11.76 0.46 -20.32
C THR A 157 -10.64 -0.54 -20.09
N LEU A 158 -9.89 -0.35 -19.00
CA LEU A 158 -8.81 -1.24 -18.57
C LEU A 158 -9.35 -2.29 -17.61
N ASP A 159 -8.92 -3.54 -17.81
CA ASP A 159 -9.12 -4.63 -16.87
C ASP A 159 -8.01 -4.67 -15.81
N GLY A 160 -8.13 -5.62 -14.88
CA GLY A 160 -7.20 -5.84 -13.79
C GLY A 160 -6.06 -6.81 -14.12
#